data_AF-A0A7R9L1K3-F1
#
_entry.id   AF-A0A7R9L1K3-F1
#
_cell.length_a   1.000
_cell.length_b   1.000
_cell.length_c   1.000
_cell.angle_alpha   90.00
_cell.angle_beta   90.00
_cell.angle_gamma   90.00
#
_symmetry.space_group_name_H-M   'P 1'
#
loop_
_entity.id
_entity.type
_entity.pdbx_description
1 polymer ?
#
loop_
_entity_poly.entity_id
_entity_poly.type
_entity_poly.pdbx_seq_one_letter_code
_entity_poly.pdbx_strand_id
1 'polypeptide(L)'
;GLGSDGCFFLLAFNDGTFKTFQLIDWVRHVPLDVLAKNFQVLPETFANVPQGNLYIFASELPRPLAQEKAIAAEGTGEVPQTYAYFASTQPANATRWGGTAKIIDKTNFPVTTIAAAIVTLKPGALRELHWHPNADEWNYCVTGKARMGIFNADMSSTTVDIEAGDVGFVPKTTPHYVENTGTNDLVFLEVFPTDTYQDVSLATWLAHTPTRLVNAHLHTGERFLADIPKTKAVIEPWNRTWYPSHGIVFPTPYFEDVSLAEWLAHTPTQLVDEHFHPAPFMNAALERQNPSANRPPVTDAGSSPNYKYPFAFSRTSYYSGGWVRQVNVKDFAIATTMAGVQMKLIRGGVRELHFHVSSEWAYVIQGTCRITAVDENAKSFVEDVSAGDVWLFPAGIPHSIQVRPETFKNIPQDNLYIFASELPRPLAQEKAMAAEGTGEVPQTYAYFASSQPANVTRWGGTAKIVDKNNFPVTTIAAAIVTLKPGALRELHWHPNADEWNYCVTGKARMGIFNADLSATTVDIEAGDVGYVPKITPHYVENTGTTDLVFLEVFATDTYEGVSLATWLTHTPTRLVNAHLHTGERFLADIPKTKAVIQPWNRAWYPSYGINKQTGSETGSEQDQNK
;
A
#
# COMPACT_ATOMS: atom_id res chain seq x y z
N GLY A 1 -19.41 23.60 2.70
CA GLY A 1 -20.55 23.02 1.96
C GLY A 1 -21.75 23.93 2.09
N LEU A 2 -22.86 23.64 1.41
CA LEU A 2 -24.10 24.41 1.61
C LEU A 2 -24.80 24.04 2.93
N GLY A 3 -24.57 22.82 3.43
CA GLY A 3 -24.95 22.39 4.78
C GLY A 3 -23.88 22.74 5.82
N SER A 4 -24.28 22.72 7.09
CA SER A 4 -23.41 23.01 8.25
C SER A 4 -22.27 22.01 8.43
N ASP A 5 -22.39 20.82 7.87
CA ASP A 5 -21.47 19.69 7.92
C ASP A 5 -20.51 19.61 6.72
N GLY A 6 -20.62 20.55 5.76
CA GLY A 6 -19.76 20.55 4.59
C GLY A 6 -20.31 19.71 3.43
N CYS A 7 -19.42 19.09 2.67
CA CYS A 7 -19.76 18.14 1.60
C CYS A 7 -18.56 17.22 1.38
N PHE A 8 -18.79 15.91 1.38
CA PHE A 8 -17.78 14.88 1.14
C PHE A 8 -18.17 14.11 -0.13
N PHE A 9 -17.25 14.01 -1.08
CA PHE A 9 -17.52 13.39 -2.37
C PHE A 9 -16.27 12.72 -2.94
N LEU A 10 -16.49 11.75 -3.82
CA LEU A 10 -15.47 11.04 -4.57
C LEU A 10 -15.50 11.51 -6.04
N LEU A 11 -14.33 11.76 -6.61
CA LEU A 11 -14.18 12.06 -8.04
C LEU A 11 -13.46 10.90 -8.73
N ALA A 12 -14.05 10.39 -9.81
CA ALA A 12 -13.43 9.39 -10.68
C ALA A 12 -13.20 9.99 -12.07
N PHE A 13 -12.01 9.74 -12.63
CA PHE A 13 -11.60 10.24 -13.94
C PHE A 13 -11.36 9.06 -14.88
N ASN A 14 -11.69 9.23 -16.16
CA ASN A 14 -11.39 8.24 -17.22
C ASN A 14 -10.01 8.44 -17.86
N ASP A 15 -9.12 9.17 -17.18
CA ASP A 15 -7.71 9.36 -17.53
C ASP A 15 -6.86 9.13 -16.28
N GLY A 16 -6.07 8.05 -16.27
CA GLY A 16 -5.18 7.71 -15.16
C GLY A 16 -4.02 8.68 -14.95
N THR A 17 -3.79 9.62 -15.87
CA THR A 17 -2.75 10.65 -15.79
C THR A 17 -3.29 12.03 -15.41
N PHE A 18 -4.54 12.09 -14.94
CA PHE A 18 -5.28 13.32 -14.63
C PHE A 18 -4.45 14.40 -13.91
N LYS A 19 -4.59 15.64 -14.39
CA LYS A 19 -4.01 16.85 -13.78
C LYS A 19 -5.02 17.97 -13.77
N THR A 20 -4.99 18.80 -12.73
CA THR A 20 -5.85 19.98 -12.63
C THR A 20 -5.12 21.24 -13.08
N PHE A 21 -5.73 22.00 -13.99
CA PHE A 21 -5.27 23.33 -14.37
C PHE A 21 -5.95 24.40 -13.51
N GLN A 22 -5.18 25.28 -12.86
CA GLN A 22 -5.70 26.25 -11.89
C GLN A 22 -5.72 27.67 -12.45
N LEU A 23 -6.85 28.39 -12.26
CA LEU A 23 -7.03 29.75 -12.76
C LEU A 23 -5.97 30.72 -12.22
N ILE A 24 -5.70 30.68 -10.92
CA ILE A 24 -4.76 31.61 -10.29
C ILE A 24 -3.34 31.37 -10.77
N ASP A 25 -2.95 30.10 -10.90
CA ASP A 25 -1.65 29.73 -11.43
C ASP A 25 -1.50 30.25 -12.86
N TRP A 26 -2.54 30.06 -13.69
CA TRP A 26 -2.54 30.59 -15.05
C TRP A 26 -2.40 32.11 -15.10
N VAL A 27 -3.25 32.84 -14.37
CA VAL A 27 -3.25 34.31 -14.34
C VAL A 27 -1.89 34.85 -13.91
N ARG A 28 -1.23 34.27 -12.89
CA ARG A 28 0.09 34.74 -12.45
C ARG A 28 1.20 34.55 -13.48
N HIS A 29 1.10 33.52 -14.31
CA HIS A 29 2.12 33.22 -15.31
C HIS A 29 1.90 33.96 -16.63
N VAL A 30 0.81 34.72 -16.78
CA VAL A 30 0.58 35.60 -17.92
C VAL A 30 1.17 36.99 -17.62
N PRO A 31 1.97 37.58 -18.52
CA PRO A 31 2.45 38.96 -18.37
C PRO A 31 1.32 39.95 -18.13
N LEU A 32 1.53 40.90 -17.21
CA LEU A 32 0.49 41.84 -16.78
C LEU A 32 -0.08 42.68 -17.93
N ASP A 33 0.76 43.06 -18.91
CA ASP A 33 0.34 43.80 -20.10
C ASP A 33 -0.58 42.98 -21.00
N VAL A 34 -0.34 41.67 -21.10
CA VAL A 34 -1.21 40.73 -21.83
C VAL A 34 -2.55 40.57 -21.13
N LEU A 35 -2.56 40.40 -19.80
CA LEU A 35 -3.81 40.37 -19.02
C LEU A 35 -4.60 41.67 -19.13
N ALA A 36 -3.93 42.81 -18.94
CA ALA A 36 -4.51 44.14 -19.07
C ALA A 36 -5.16 44.34 -20.44
N LYS A 37 -4.45 43.95 -21.51
CA LYS A 37 -4.98 43.99 -22.88
C LYS A 37 -6.17 43.06 -23.08
N ASN A 38 -6.13 41.84 -22.53
CA ASN A 38 -7.22 40.85 -22.66
C ASN A 38 -8.52 41.34 -22.01
N PHE A 39 -8.43 41.87 -20.78
CA PHE A 39 -9.59 42.31 -20.00
C PHE A 39 -9.94 43.79 -20.22
N GLN A 40 -9.14 44.53 -21.00
CA GLN A 40 -9.31 45.97 -21.26
C GLN A 40 -9.31 46.82 -19.98
N VAL A 41 -8.40 46.49 -19.05
CA VAL A 41 -8.23 47.17 -17.75
C VAL A 41 -6.79 47.64 -17.57
N LEU A 42 -6.52 48.41 -16.52
CA LEU A 42 -5.17 48.83 -16.18
C LEU A 42 -4.38 47.66 -15.52
N PRO A 43 -3.05 47.54 -15.72
CA PRO A 43 -2.24 46.47 -15.10
C PRO A 43 -2.40 46.37 -13.58
N GLU A 44 -2.63 47.49 -12.90
CA GLU A 44 -2.80 47.57 -11.45
C GLU A 44 -4.04 46.80 -10.96
N THR A 45 -5.03 46.54 -11.82
CA THR A 45 -6.19 45.71 -11.49
C THR A 45 -5.78 44.32 -10.98
N PHE A 46 -4.66 43.78 -11.49
CA PHE A 46 -4.18 42.45 -11.10
C PHE A 46 -3.23 42.47 -9.89
N ALA A 47 -2.95 43.63 -9.29
CA ALA A 47 -2.09 43.73 -8.11
C ALA A 47 -2.63 42.97 -6.89
N ASN A 48 -3.95 42.77 -6.83
CA ASN A 48 -4.63 42.07 -5.75
C ASN A 48 -4.84 40.57 -6.02
N VAL A 49 -4.39 40.05 -7.18
CA VAL A 49 -4.38 38.60 -7.40
C VAL A 49 -3.55 37.99 -6.27
N PRO A 50 -4.07 36.98 -5.53
CA PRO A 50 -3.34 36.34 -4.46
C PRO A 50 -1.94 35.94 -4.93
N GLN A 51 -0.97 35.79 -4.03
CA GLN A 51 0.40 35.32 -4.37
C GLN A 51 0.61 33.82 -4.07
N GLY A 52 -0.23 33.20 -3.24
CA GLY A 52 -0.25 31.75 -2.99
C GLY A 52 -1.42 31.02 -3.68
N ASN A 53 -1.25 29.76 -4.05
CA ASN A 53 -2.29 29.02 -4.77
C ASN A 53 -3.56 28.86 -3.94
N LEU A 54 -4.71 29.24 -4.49
CA LEU A 54 -6.00 28.85 -3.92
C LEU A 54 -6.43 27.55 -4.61
N TYR A 55 -6.22 26.42 -3.94
CA TYR A 55 -6.66 25.10 -4.41
C TYR A 55 -8.00 24.73 -3.76
N ILE A 56 -8.04 24.66 -2.43
CA ILE A 56 -9.26 24.55 -1.61
C ILE A 56 -9.21 25.70 -0.60
N PHE A 57 -10.25 26.53 -0.56
CA PHE A 57 -10.30 27.73 0.27
C PHE A 57 -11.73 28.06 0.68
N ALA A 58 -11.89 28.69 1.84
CA ALA A 58 -13.19 29.16 2.30
C ALA A 58 -13.56 30.49 1.61
N SER A 59 -14.84 30.65 1.31
CA SER A 59 -15.44 31.89 0.83
C SER A 59 -16.77 32.14 1.56
N GLU A 60 -17.40 33.29 1.29
CA GLU A 60 -18.80 33.49 1.65
C GLU A 60 -19.68 32.40 1.02
N LEU A 61 -20.81 32.10 1.66
CA LEU A 61 -21.82 31.19 1.10
C LEU A 61 -22.39 31.79 -0.19
N PRO A 62 -22.67 30.95 -1.22
CA PRO A 62 -23.24 31.44 -2.46
C PRO A 62 -24.64 32.00 -2.24
N ARG A 63 -25.09 32.87 -3.15
CA ARG A 63 -26.47 33.38 -3.14
C ARG A 63 -27.45 32.25 -3.46
N PRO A 64 -28.78 32.47 -3.30
CA PRO A 64 -29.77 31.47 -3.69
C PRO A 64 -29.57 30.98 -5.13
N LEU A 65 -29.71 29.67 -5.36
CA LEU A 65 -29.42 29.02 -6.65
C LEU A 65 -30.07 29.71 -7.86
N ALA A 66 -31.32 30.17 -7.71
CA ALA A 66 -32.04 30.86 -8.78
C ALA A 66 -31.35 32.18 -9.19
N GLN A 67 -30.77 32.90 -8.23
CA GLN A 67 -30.03 34.13 -8.50
C GLN A 67 -28.68 33.85 -9.15
N GLU A 68 -27.93 32.84 -8.67
CA GLU A 68 -26.66 32.46 -9.29
C GLU A 68 -26.85 32.00 -10.74
N LYS A 69 -27.91 31.22 -11.01
CA LYS A 69 -28.29 30.83 -12.38
C LYS A 69 -28.59 32.03 -13.28
N ALA A 70 -29.41 32.96 -12.79
CA ALA A 70 -29.78 34.15 -13.57
C ALA A 70 -28.55 34.99 -13.96
N ILE A 71 -27.59 35.15 -13.05
CA ILE A 71 -26.36 35.91 -13.29
C ILE A 71 -25.43 35.15 -14.24
N ALA A 72 -25.24 33.84 -14.02
CA ALA A 72 -24.37 33.03 -14.88
C ALA A 72 -24.87 32.92 -16.33
N ALA A 73 -26.19 32.94 -16.53
CA ALA A 73 -26.83 32.84 -17.84
C ALA A 73 -27.00 34.20 -18.54
N GLU A 74 -26.62 35.32 -17.91
CA GLU A 74 -26.85 36.64 -18.46
C GLU A 74 -26.17 36.82 -19.84
N GLY A 75 -26.92 37.32 -20.83
CA GLY A 75 -26.44 37.56 -22.20
C GLY A 75 -26.29 36.33 -23.10
N THR A 76 -26.19 35.12 -22.54
CA THR A 76 -25.89 33.89 -23.31
C THR A 76 -26.89 32.73 -23.12
N GLY A 77 -27.69 32.75 -22.05
CA GLY A 77 -28.62 31.67 -21.68
C GLY A 77 -27.97 30.54 -20.88
N GLU A 78 -28.76 29.56 -20.47
CA GLU A 78 -28.26 28.34 -19.80
C GLU A 78 -27.79 27.30 -20.84
N VAL A 79 -26.86 26.43 -20.43
CA VAL A 79 -26.43 25.30 -21.25
C VAL A 79 -27.61 24.35 -21.49
N PRO A 80 -27.90 23.91 -22.74
CA PRO A 80 -29.08 23.09 -23.03
C PRO A 80 -29.07 21.69 -22.42
N GLN A 81 -27.90 21.15 -22.11
CA GLN A 81 -27.70 19.82 -21.51
C GLN A 81 -27.42 19.94 -20.01
N THR A 82 -27.97 19.02 -19.21
CA THR A 82 -27.62 18.92 -17.78
C THR A 82 -26.28 18.20 -17.61
N TYR A 83 -25.43 18.72 -16.73
CA TYR A 83 -24.20 18.05 -16.27
C TYR A 83 -24.35 17.38 -14.90
N ALA A 84 -25.58 17.35 -14.36
CA ALA A 84 -25.89 16.68 -13.11
C ALA A 84 -26.93 15.58 -13.34
N TYR A 85 -26.68 14.42 -12.72
CA TYR A 85 -27.61 13.31 -12.68
C TYR A 85 -27.98 12.97 -11.22
N PHE A 86 -29.27 12.86 -10.93
CA PHE A 86 -29.79 12.70 -9.57
C PHE A 86 -30.06 11.23 -9.26
N ALA A 87 -29.01 10.44 -9.03
CA ALA A 87 -29.13 9.01 -8.75
C ALA A 87 -29.98 8.69 -7.50
N SER A 88 -30.13 9.65 -6.59
CA SER A 88 -30.99 9.54 -5.40
C SER A 88 -32.47 9.33 -5.74
N THR A 89 -32.94 9.87 -6.87
CA THR A 89 -34.35 9.75 -7.31
C THR A 89 -34.55 8.67 -8.37
N GLN A 90 -33.47 8.08 -8.90
CA GLN A 90 -33.54 7.00 -9.88
C GLN A 90 -34.09 5.71 -9.25
N PRO A 91 -35.08 5.04 -9.89
CA PRO A 91 -35.46 3.68 -9.51
C PRO A 91 -34.35 2.67 -9.87
N ALA A 92 -34.17 1.63 -9.05
CA ALA A 92 -33.18 0.60 -9.34
C ALA A 92 -33.47 -0.12 -10.67
N ASN A 93 -32.42 -0.35 -11.45
CA ASN A 93 -32.49 -1.13 -12.69
C ASN A 93 -32.71 -2.62 -12.39
N ALA A 94 -32.17 -3.10 -11.26
CA ALA A 94 -32.39 -4.44 -10.74
C ALA A 94 -32.69 -4.39 -9.24
N THR A 95 -33.73 -5.10 -8.81
CA THR A 95 -34.09 -5.28 -7.41
C THR A 95 -34.34 -6.76 -7.17
N ARG A 96 -33.59 -7.35 -6.24
CA ARG A 96 -33.81 -8.71 -5.72
C ARG A 96 -33.74 -8.67 -4.20
N TRP A 97 -34.15 -9.74 -3.54
CA TRP A 97 -34.14 -9.79 -2.08
C TRP A 97 -32.72 -9.68 -1.49
N GLY A 98 -31.69 -10.00 -2.27
CA GLY A 98 -30.29 -9.80 -1.90
C GLY A 98 -29.79 -8.35 -2.09
N GLY A 99 -30.54 -7.43 -2.72
CA GLY A 99 -30.05 -6.08 -2.96
C GLY A 99 -30.62 -5.35 -4.17
N THR A 100 -30.01 -4.22 -4.51
CA THR A 100 -30.38 -3.37 -5.65
C THR A 100 -29.18 -2.90 -6.45
N ALA A 101 -29.36 -2.68 -7.76
CA ALA A 101 -28.37 -2.03 -8.63
C ALA A 101 -29.01 -0.89 -9.42
N LYS A 102 -28.35 0.27 -9.43
CA LYS A 102 -28.70 1.43 -10.28
C LYS A 102 -27.58 1.63 -11.31
N ILE A 103 -27.94 1.71 -12.58
CA ILE A 103 -27.00 1.90 -13.69
C ILE A 103 -27.16 3.32 -14.23
N ILE A 104 -26.03 4.01 -14.41
CA ILE A 104 -25.93 5.37 -14.93
C ILE A 104 -25.00 5.32 -16.13
N ASP A 105 -25.51 5.66 -17.31
CA ASP A 105 -24.75 5.68 -18.55
C ASP A 105 -25.39 6.64 -19.56
N LYS A 106 -24.90 6.72 -20.80
CA LYS A 106 -25.43 7.67 -21.80
C LYS A 106 -26.91 7.51 -22.12
N THR A 107 -27.54 6.38 -21.80
CA THR A 107 -28.97 6.15 -22.08
C THR A 107 -29.87 6.97 -21.15
N ASN A 108 -29.39 7.31 -19.94
CA ASN A 108 -30.12 8.11 -18.96
C ASN A 108 -29.39 9.39 -18.54
N PHE A 109 -28.08 9.49 -18.82
CA PHE A 109 -27.26 10.68 -18.62
C PHE A 109 -26.44 10.98 -19.89
N PRO A 110 -27.05 11.57 -20.94
CA PRO A 110 -26.47 11.60 -22.30
C PRO A 110 -25.09 12.25 -22.46
N VAL A 111 -24.70 13.14 -21.54
CA VAL A 111 -23.40 13.83 -21.59
C VAL A 111 -22.26 13.00 -21.00
N THR A 112 -22.55 11.88 -20.32
CA THR A 112 -21.53 11.11 -19.63
C THR A 112 -20.62 10.36 -20.60
N THR A 113 -19.32 10.39 -20.32
CA THR A 113 -18.30 9.53 -20.94
C THR A 113 -17.83 8.43 -19.98
N ILE A 114 -18.47 8.34 -18.81
CA ILE A 114 -18.16 7.42 -17.73
C ILE A 114 -19.47 6.78 -17.29
N ALA A 115 -19.56 5.46 -17.43
CA ALA A 115 -20.68 4.69 -16.94
C ALA A 115 -20.41 4.29 -15.49
N ALA A 116 -21.47 4.13 -14.71
CA ALA A 116 -21.37 3.70 -13.33
C ALA A 116 -22.52 2.77 -12.93
N ALA A 117 -22.27 1.89 -11.98
CA ALA A 117 -23.28 1.17 -11.23
C ALA A 117 -23.15 1.51 -9.74
N ILE A 118 -24.28 1.77 -9.09
CA ILE A 118 -24.38 1.85 -7.63
C ILE A 118 -25.04 0.55 -7.18
N VAL A 119 -24.28 -0.29 -6.49
CA VAL A 119 -24.73 -1.61 -6.06
C VAL A 119 -24.85 -1.65 -4.54
N THR A 120 -25.99 -2.16 -4.07
CA THR A 120 -26.25 -2.42 -2.65
C THR A 120 -26.51 -3.90 -2.46
N LEU A 121 -25.72 -4.57 -1.62
CA LEU A 121 -25.84 -5.98 -1.30
C LEU A 121 -26.18 -6.15 0.18
N LYS A 122 -27.24 -6.91 0.48
CA LYS A 122 -27.58 -7.36 1.84
C LYS A 122 -26.53 -8.36 2.35
N PRO A 123 -26.44 -8.61 3.67
CA PRO A 123 -25.51 -9.60 4.23
C PRO A 123 -25.58 -10.96 3.52
N GLY A 124 -24.42 -11.46 3.07
CA GLY A 124 -24.25 -12.69 2.30
C GLY A 124 -24.68 -12.61 0.82
N ALA A 125 -25.29 -11.53 0.36
CA ALA A 125 -25.67 -11.40 -1.04
C ALA A 125 -24.43 -11.18 -1.94
N LEU A 126 -24.58 -11.52 -3.21
CA LEU A 126 -23.54 -11.61 -4.22
C LEU A 126 -23.93 -10.77 -5.44
N ARG A 127 -23.07 -9.84 -5.87
CA ARG A 127 -23.04 -9.40 -7.27
C ARG A 127 -22.52 -10.59 -8.08
N GLU A 128 -23.39 -11.17 -8.90
CA GLU A 128 -23.20 -12.49 -9.52
C GLU A 128 -21.88 -12.62 -10.28
N LEU A 129 -21.44 -13.85 -10.59
CA LEU A 129 -20.26 -14.02 -11.46
C LEU A 129 -20.53 -13.42 -12.84
N HIS A 130 -19.74 -12.42 -13.22
CA HIS A 130 -19.91 -11.67 -14.45
C HIS A 130 -18.58 -11.09 -14.97
N TRP A 131 -18.63 -10.50 -16.16
CA TRP A 131 -17.52 -9.71 -16.73
C TRP A 131 -18.04 -8.58 -17.61
N HIS A 132 -17.20 -7.56 -17.82
CA HIS A 132 -17.51 -6.42 -18.68
C HIS A 132 -16.72 -6.51 -20.00
N PRO A 133 -17.39 -6.69 -21.15
CA PRO A 133 -16.71 -6.90 -22.43
C PRO A 133 -16.12 -5.62 -23.03
N ASN A 134 -16.53 -4.44 -22.54
CA ASN A 134 -16.24 -3.15 -23.19
C ASN A 134 -15.28 -2.25 -22.39
N ALA A 135 -15.12 -2.44 -21.09
CA ALA A 135 -14.34 -1.53 -20.24
C ALA A 135 -13.69 -2.25 -19.05
N ASP A 136 -12.60 -1.65 -18.54
CA ASP A 136 -12.08 -1.93 -17.22
C ASP A 136 -13.07 -1.43 -16.15
N GLU A 137 -13.06 -2.04 -14.98
CA GLU A 137 -13.92 -1.68 -13.85
C GLU A 137 -13.08 -1.17 -12.70
N TRP A 138 -13.35 0.06 -12.29
CA TRP A 138 -12.80 0.66 -11.09
C TRP A 138 -13.88 0.65 -10.00
N ASN A 139 -13.55 0.07 -8.85
CA ASN A 139 -14.48 -0.14 -7.76
C ASN A 139 -14.14 0.72 -6.54
N TYR A 140 -15.16 1.25 -5.88
CA TYR A 140 -15.01 1.90 -4.57
C TYR A 140 -16.05 1.39 -3.57
N CYS A 141 -15.58 0.84 -2.47
CA CYS A 141 -16.44 0.37 -1.39
C CYS A 141 -16.85 1.56 -0.51
N VAL A 142 -18.12 1.98 -0.60
CA VAL A 142 -18.64 3.12 0.15
C VAL A 142 -18.89 2.71 1.60
N THR A 143 -19.58 1.59 1.83
CA THR A 143 -19.84 1.04 3.17
C THR A 143 -19.78 -0.48 3.16
N GLY A 144 -19.42 -1.07 4.29
CA GLY A 144 -19.59 -2.50 4.53
C GLY A 144 -18.37 -3.38 4.27
N LYS A 145 -18.62 -4.68 4.43
CA LYS A 145 -17.78 -5.87 4.23
C LYS A 145 -17.87 -6.47 2.84
N ALA A 146 -16.83 -6.58 2.03
CA ALA A 146 -16.92 -7.39 0.82
C ALA A 146 -15.74 -8.34 0.59
N ARG A 147 -16.01 -9.39 -0.19
CA ARG A 147 -15.02 -10.27 -0.79
C ARG A 147 -15.19 -10.24 -2.30
N MET A 148 -14.12 -9.93 -3.01
CA MET A 148 -14.08 -9.90 -4.47
C MET A 148 -13.17 -11.02 -4.98
N GLY A 149 -13.69 -11.87 -5.87
CA GLY A 149 -12.90 -12.87 -6.58
C GLY A 149 -12.71 -12.46 -8.03
N ILE A 150 -11.49 -12.52 -8.54
CA ILE A 150 -11.10 -12.15 -9.91
C ILE A 150 -10.40 -13.33 -10.57
N PHE A 151 -10.78 -13.68 -11.80
CA PHE A 151 -10.30 -14.85 -12.53
C PHE A 151 -9.62 -14.45 -13.83
N ASN A 152 -8.31 -14.61 -13.93
CA ASN A 152 -7.53 -14.24 -15.10
C ASN A 152 -7.52 -15.36 -16.16
N ALA A 153 -7.30 -14.98 -17.41
CA ALA A 153 -7.25 -15.91 -18.54
C ALA A 153 -6.05 -16.88 -18.49
N ASP A 154 -4.99 -16.55 -17.73
CA ASP A 154 -3.82 -17.41 -17.52
C ASP A 154 -4.04 -18.50 -16.44
N MET A 155 -5.30 -18.78 -16.11
CA MET A 155 -5.75 -19.70 -15.05
C MET A 155 -5.39 -19.25 -13.63
N SER A 156 -4.82 -18.06 -13.45
CA SER A 156 -4.66 -17.48 -12.12
C SER A 156 -5.97 -16.87 -11.62
N SER A 157 -6.13 -16.81 -10.31
CA SER A 157 -7.22 -16.10 -9.67
C SER A 157 -6.73 -15.38 -8.42
N THR A 158 -7.41 -14.31 -8.05
CA THR A 158 -7.14 -13.55 -6.83
C THR A 158 -8.44 -13.35 -6.08
N THR A 159 -8.40 -13.54 -4.78
CA THR A 159 -9.49 -13.17 -3.88
C THR A 159 -8.98 -12.11 -2.93
N VAL A 160 -9.70 -11.00 -2.86
CA VAL A 160 -9.37 -9.86 -2.01
C VAL A 160 -10.59 -9.52 -1.16
N ASP A 161 -10.39 -9.29 0.13
CA ASP A 161 -11.41 -8.70 0.99
C ASP A 161 -11.26 -7.18 0.91
N ILE A 162 -12.36 -6.47 0.71
CA ILE A 162 -12.43 -5.00 0.63
C ILE A 162 -13.41 -4.50 1.68
N GLU A 163 -13.11 -3.37 2.30
CA GLU A 163 -13.99 -2.69 3.23
C GLU A 163 -14.19 -1.22 2.87
N ALA A 164 -15.03 -0.51 3.62
CA ALA A 164 -15.35 0.88 3.37
C ALA A 164 -14.08 1.74 3.22
N GLY A 165 -13.99 2.48 2.11
CA GLY A 165 -12.84 3.29 1.73
C GLY A 165 -11.86 2.60 0.79
N ASP A 166 -11.92 1.29 0.62
CA ASP A 166 -11.01 0.55 -0.26
C ASP A 166 -11.41 0.70 -1.74
N VAL A 167 -10.39 0.59 -2.60
CA VAL A 167 -10.52 0.64 -4.06
C VAL A 167 -10.18 -0.73 -4.65
N GLY A 168 -10.99 -1.19 -5.59
CA GLY A 168 -10.75 -2.38 -6.40
C GLY A 168 -10.54 -2.01 -7.87
N PHE A 169 -9.86 -2.89 -8.61
CA PHE A 169 -9.74 -2.76 -10.06
C PHE A 169 -9.86 -4.13 -10.71
N VAL A 170 -10.72 -4.24 -11.72
CA VAL A 170 -10.90 -5.45 -12.52
C VAL A 170 -10.64 -5.13 -13.99
N PRO A 171 -9.61 -5.74 -14.61
CA PRO A 171 -9.34 -5.51 -16.02
C PRO A 171 -10.51 -5.95 -16.89
N LYS A 172 -10.70 -5.25 -18.01
CA LYS A 172 -11.68 -5.52 -19.04
C LYS A 172 -11.71 -7.01 -19.37
N THR A 173 -12.92 -7.54 -19.52
CA THR A 173 -13.20 -8.95 -19.86
C THR A 173 -12.80 -9.99 -18.81
N THR A 174 -12.34 -9.58 -17.62
CA THR A 174 -11.93 -10.50 -16.55
C THR A 174 -13.15 -10.92 -15.71
N PRO A 175 -13.50 -12.21 -15.66
CA PRO A 175 -14.58 -12.68 -14.80
C PRO A 175 -14.31 -12.39 -13.32
N HIS A 176 -15.35 -11.97 -12.60
CA HIS A 176 -15.25 -11.67 -11.18
C HIS A 176 -16.63 -11.71 -10.49
N TYR A 177 -16.62 -11.61 -9.16
CA TYR A 177 -17.82 -11.44 -8.32
C TYR A 177 -17.51 -10.55 -7.12
N VAL A 178 -18.55 -10.00 -6.48
CA VAL A 178 -18.43 -9.28 -5.19
C VAL A 178 -19.49 -9.81 -4.21
N GLU A 179 -19.07 -10.31 -3.06
CA GLU A 179 -19.93 -10.87 -2.01
C GLU A 179 -19.91 -9.99 -0.77
N ASN A 180 -21.07 -9.71 -0.17
CA ASN A 180 -21.13 -9.07 1.14
C ASN A 180 -20.81 -10.07 2.26
N THR A 181 -19.62 -9.94 2.86
CA THR A 181 -19.15 -10.79 3.97
C THR A 181 -19.49 -10.23 5.35
N GLY A 182 -20.04 -9.01 5.41
CA GLY A 182 -20.37 -8.32 6.64
C GLY A 182 -21.79 -8.59 7.15
N THR A 183 -22.12 -7.94 8.26
CA THR A 183 -23.44 -8.00 8.91
C THR A 183 -24.35 -6.81 8.54
N ASN A 184 -23.79 -5.79 7.89
CA ASN A 184 -24.50 -4.60 7.42
C ASN A 184 -24.62 -4.60 5.89
N ASP A 185 -25.45 -3.71 5.35
CA ASP A 185 -25.52 -3.49 3.90
C ASP A 185 -24.15 -3.04 3.35
N LEU A 186 -23.71 -3.72 2.30
CA LEU A 186 -22.57 -3.34 1.48
C LEU A 186 -23.07 -2.38 0.39
N VAL A 187 -22.45 -1.22 0.26
CA VAL A 187 -22.68 -0.29 -0.85
C VAL A 187 -21.34 -0.05 -1.54
N PHE A 188 -21.28 -0.32 -2.85
CA PHE A 188 -20.09 -0.07 -3.64
C PHE A 188 -20.45 0.53 -5.00
N LEU A 189 -19.48 1.21 -5.59
CA LEU A 189 -19.56 1.81 -6.91
C LEU A 189 -18.75 0.96 -7.88
N GLU A 190 -19.33 0.62 -9.04
CA GLU A 190 -18.60 0.13 -10.21
C GLU A 190 -18.50 1.30 -11.19
N VAL A 191 -17.31 1.71 -11.61
CA VAL A 191 -17.10 2.87 -12.51
C VAL A 191 -16.27 2.43 -13.72
N PHE A 192 -16.72 2.81 -14.91
CA PHE A 192 -16.17 2.32 -16.17
C PHE A 192 -15.73 3.48 -17.07
N PRO A 193 -14.52 3.47 -17.66
CA PRO A 193 -14.04 4.49 -18.58
C PRO A 193 -14.68 4.34 -19.98
N THR A 194 -16.01 4.27 -20.04
CA THR A 194 -16.82 4.16 -21.25
C THR A 194 -18.17 4.84 -21.01
N ASP A 195 -18.86 5.27 -22.07
CA ASP A 195 -20.15 5.94 -21.97
C ASP A 195 -21.35 4.97 -21.80
N THR A 196 -21.12 3.66 -21.90
CA THR A 196 -22.19 2.64 -21.94
C THR A 196 -21.89 1.50 -20.99
N TYR A 197 -22.83 1.16 -20.10
CA TYR A 197 -22.69 -0.01 -19.23
C TYR A 197 -22.95 -1.30 -20.01
N GLN A 198 -22.07 -2.29 -19.88
CA GLN A 198 -22.29 -3.64 -20.41
C GLN A 198 -21.70 -4.69 -19.48
N ASP A 199 -22.47 -5.72 -19.15
CA ASP A 199 -22.00 -6.91 -18.45
C ASP A 199 -22.46 -8.20 -19.13
N VAL A 200 -21.79 -9.31 -18.83
CA VAL A 200 -22.20 -10.65 -19.23
C VAL A 200 -22.22 -11.55 -18.00
N SER A 201 -23.37 -12.18 -17.74
CA SER A 201 -23.61 -13.06 -16.58
C SER A 201 -23.19 -14.50 -16.92
N LEU A 202 -22.45 -15.14 -16.01
CA LEU A 202 -22.11 -16.56 -16.11
C LEU A 202 -23.38 -17.42 -16.17
N ALA A 203 -24.33 -17.18 -15.27
CA ALA A 203 -25.57 -17.96 -15.21
C ALA A 203 -26.35 -17.85 -16.52
N THR A 204 -26.50 -16.64 -17.06
CA THR A 204 -27.19 -16.41 -18.33
C THR A 204 -26.44 -17.07 -19.49
N TRP A 205 -25.11 -16.99 -19.52
CA TRP A 205 -24.31 -17.67 -20.55
C TRP A 205 -24.52 -19.19 -20.54
N LEU A 206 -24.44 -19.82 -19.37
CA LEU A 206 -24.69 -21.26 -19.23
C LEU A 206 -26.13 -21.62 -19.62
N ALA A 207 -27.10 -20.82 -19.18
CA ALA A 207 -28.51 -21.02 -19.48
C ALA A 207 -28.85 -20.94 -20.98
N HIS A 208 -28.11 -20.14 -21.76
CA HIS A 208 -28.31 -19.99 -23.20
C HIS A 208 -27.32 -20.79 -24.04
N THR A 209 -26.54 -21.68 -23.42
CA THR A 209 -25.68 -22.66 -24.10
C THR A 209 -26.36 -24.04 -24.10
N PRO A 210 -26.24 -24.85 -25.17
CA PRO A 210 -26.85 -26.19 -25.19
C PRO A 210 -26.48 -27.01 -23.95
N THR A 211 -27.48 -27.49 -23.21
CA THR A 211 -27.30 -28.15 -21.90
C THR A 211 -26.34 -29.34 -21.96
N ARG A 212 -26.37 -30.14 -23.03
CA ARG A 212 -25.42 -31.26 -23.22
C ARG A 212 -23.97 -30.78 -23.33
N LEU A 213 -23.73 -29.64 -23.97
CA LEU A 213 -22.40 -29.04 -24.10
C LEU A 213 -21.91 -28.53 -22.73
N VAL A 214 -22.76 -27.82 -21.99
CA VAL A 214 -22.39 -27.35 -20.64
C VAL A 214 -22.13 -28.53 -19.69
N ASN A 215 -23.00 -29.56 -19.73
CA ASN A 215 -22.84 -30.74 -18.88
C ASN A 215 -21.59 -31.55 -19.21
N ALA A 216 -21.12 -31.52 -20.47
CA ALA A 216 -19.86 -32.14 -20.85
C ALA A 216 -18.63 -31.44 -20.25
N HIS A 217 -18.74 -30.17 -19.84
CA HIS A 217 -17.67 -29.43 -19.17
C HIS A 217 -17.77 -29.51 -17.65
N LEU A 218 -18.98 -29.30 -17.11
CA LEU A 218 -19.17 -29.10 -15.67
C LEU A 218 -19.62 -30.36 -14.93
N HIS A 219 -20.19 -31.35 -15.64
CA HIS A 219 -20.72 -32.59 -15.06
C HIS A 219 -21.69 -32.40 -13.87
N THR A 220 -22.40 -31.27 -13.81
CA THR A 220 -23.31 -30.90 -12.72
C THR A 220 -24.69 -31.55 -12.82
N GLY A 221 -25.01 -32.17 -13.97
CA GLY A 221 -26.27 -32.87 -14.24
C GLY A 221 -27.35 -31.98 -14.87
N GLU A 222 -28.21 -32.58 -15.69
CA GLU A 222 -29.23 -31.86 -16.46
C GLU A 222 -30.24 -31.11 -15.57
N ARG A 223 -30.53 -31.62 -14.37
CA ARG A 223 -31.43 -30.97 -13.42
C ARG A 223 -30.90 -29.62 -12.96
N PHE A 224 -29.65 -29.56 -12.51
CA PHE A 224 -29.02 -28.29 -12.11
C PHE A 224 -29.03 -27.29 -13.27
N LEU A 225 -28.68 -27.73 -14.48
CA LEU A 225 -28.63 -26.87 -15.66
C LEU A 225 -30.01 -26.37 -16.11
N ALA A 226 -31.08 -27.12 -15.85
CA ALA A 226 -32.45 -26.69 -16.10
C ALA A 226 -32.91 -25.60 -15.11
N ASP A 227 -32.37 -25.61 -13.90
CA ASP A 227 -32.73 -24.69 -12.82
C ASP A 227 -31.99 -23.33 -12.92
N ILE A 228 -30.98 -23.21 -13.80
CA ILE A 228 -30.26 -21.94 -14.01
C ILE A 228 -31.22 -20.88 -14.60
N PRO A 229 -31.33 -19.68 -13.99
CA PRO A 229 -32.18 -18.61 -14.49
C PRO A 229 -31.86 -18.22 -15.94
N LYS A 230 -32.89 -18.06 -16.78
CA LYS A 230 -32.74 -17.59 -18.17
C LYS A 230 -32.53 -16.09 -18.30
N THR A 231 -32.83 -15.33 -17.25
CA THR A 231 -32.65 -13.88 -17.18
C THR A 231 -31.56 -13.53 -16.18
N LYS A 232 -30.82 -12.44 -16.46
CA LYS A 232 -29.76 -11.96 -15.56
C LYS A 232 -30.31 -11.72 -14.17
N ALA A 233 -29.59 -12.23 -13.17
CA ALA A 233 -29.95 -12.01 -11.78
C ALA A 233 -29.47 -10.65 -11.30
N VAL A 234 -28.30 -10.22 -11.78
CA VAL A 234 -27.49 -9.09 -11.32
C VAL A 234 -27.01 -9.29 -9.88
N ILE A 235 -27.95 -9.55 -8.97
CA ILE A 235 -27.72 -9.79 -7.55
C ILE A 235 -28.28 -11.15 -7.20
N GLU A 236 -27.40 -12.04 -6.79
CA GLU A 236 -27.77 -13.31 -6.20
C GLU A 236 -27.76 -13.23 -4.68
N PRO A 237 -28.58 -14.00 -3.99
CA PRO A 237 -28.81 -13.81 -2.58
C PRO A 237 -28.30 -14.98 -1.71
N TRP A 238 -28.05 -14.74 -0.42
CA TRP A 238 -27.60 -15.82 0.49
C TRP A 238 -28.73 -16.73 0.95
N ASN A 239 -28.96 -17.84 0.26
CA ASN A 239 -30.08 -18.72 0.59
C ASN A 239 -29.75 -19.71 1.73
N ARG A 240 -29.98 -19.31 2.99
CA ARG A 240 -29.87 -20.21 4.17
C ARG A 240 -30.85 -21.40 4.17
N THR A 241 -31.96 -21.36 3.43
CA THR A 241 -33.00 -22.40 3.48
C THR A 241 -32.89 -23.47 2.39
N TRP A 242 -32.13 -23.23 1.32
CA TRP A 242 -32.00 -24.17 0.20
C TRP A 242 -30.96 -25.29 0.43
N TYR A 243 -29.90 -25.01 1.18
CA TYR A 243 -28.78 -25.95 1.39
C TYR A 243 -29.05 -27.08 2.43
N PRO A 244 -29.73 -26.85 3.56
CA PRO A 244 -30.03 -27.94 4.52
C PRO A 244 -30.93 -29.03 3.93
N SER A 245 -31.80 -28.68 2.97
CA SER A 245 -32.68 -29.64 2.29
C SER A 245 -31.96 -30.50 1.24
N HIS A 246 -30.69 -30.21 0.93
CA HIS A 246 -29.87 -30.91 -0.07
C HIS A 246 -28.55 -31.49 0.49
N GLY A 247 -28.36 -31.47 1.82
CA GLY A 247 -27.28 -32.21 2.49
C GLY A 247 -25.86 -31.64 2.35
N ILE A 248 -25.71 -30.39 1.88
CA ILE A 248 -24.40 -29.73 1.75
C ILE A 248 -24.19 -28.81 2.96
N VAL A 249 -23.20 -29.11 3.80
CA VAL A 249 -22.78 -28.30 4.96
C VAL A 249 -21.44 -27.65 4.65
N PHE A 250 -21.41 -26.32 4.54
CA PHE A 250 -20.17 -25.54 4.48
C PHE A 250 -19.73 -25.13 5.90
N PRO A 251 -18.42 -24.94 6.14
CA PRO A 251 -17.95 -24.46 7.43
C PRO A 251 -18.54 -23.08 7.73
N THR A 252 -19.23 -22.95 8.86
CA THR A 252 -19.70 -21.69 9.40
C THR A 252 -18.52 -20.72 9.58
N PRO A 253 -18.53 -19.52 8.97
CA PRO A 253 -17.62 -18.46 9.38
C PRO A 253 -17.94 -18.11 10.84
N TYR A 254 -16.90 -17.95 11.65
CA TYR A 254 -17.01 -17.38 12.99
C TYR A 254 -17.48 -15.93 12.86
N PHE A 255 -18.70 -15.64 13.33
CA PHE A 255 -19.24 -14.29 13.43
C PHE A 255 -19.30 -13.92 14.92
N GLU A 256 -18.51 -12.93 15.33
CA GLU A 256 -18.77 -12.21 16.58
C GLU A 256 -19.64 -10.99 16.21
N ASP A 257 -20.85 -10.98 16.76
CA ASP A 257 -21.78 -9.86 16.63
C ASP A 257 -21.23 -8.66 17.42
N VAL A 258 -20.73 -7.64 16.71
CA VAL A 258 -20.57 -6.30 17.28
C VAL A 258 -21.69 -5.45 16.72
N SER A 259 -22.57 -4.95 17.59
CA SER A 259 -23.72 -4.16 17.18
C SER A 259 -23.28 -2.78 16.69
N LEU A 260 -23.95 -2.26 15.65
CA LEU A 260 -23.76 -0.88 15.15
C LEU A 260 -23.96 0.17 16.28
N ALA A 261 -24.73 -0.17 17.31
CA ALA A 261 -24.97 0.66 18.49
C ALA A 261 -23.74 0.76 19.42
N GLU A 262 -22.90 -0.28 19.50
CA GLU A 262 -21.64 -0.24 20.26
C GLU A 262 -20.52 0.51 19.52
N TRP A 263 -20.55 0.52 18.18
CA TRP A 263 -19.60 1.28 17.36
C TRP A 263 -19.86 2.80 17.44
N LEU A 264 -21.13 3.21 17.38
CA LEU A 264 -21.52 4.62 17.51
C LEU A 264 -21.32 5.19 18.93
N ALA A 265 -21.21 4.32 19.95
CA ALA A 265 -21.03 4.73 21.35
C ALA A 265 -19.56 5.03 21.74
N HIS A 266 -18.59 4.79 20.84
CA HIS A 266 -17.15 4.91 21.13
C HIS A 266 -16.42 6.01 20.35
N THR A 267 -17.09 7.05 19.87
CA THR A 267 -16.39 8.28 19.45
C THR A 267 -15.91 9.04 20.69
N PRO A 268 -14.59 9.13 20.96
CA PRO A 268 -14.10 10.01 22.01
C PRO A 268 -14.31 11.44 21.52
N THR A 269 -15.20 12.17 22.18
CA THR A 269 -15.21 13.62 22.17
C THR A 269 -13.92 14.11 22.83
N GLN A 270 -12.88 14.32 22.03
CA GLN A 270 -11.81 15.26 22.35
C GLN A 270 -11.44 16.05 21.09
N LEU A 271 -11.54 17.37 21.26
CA LEU A 271 -11.20 18.46 20.35
C LEU A 271 -9.97 18.13 19.46
N VAL A 272 -10.02 18.39 18.15
CA VAL A 272 -9.35 19.48 17.41
C VAL A 272 -9.54 19.26 15.88
N ASP A 273 -10.02 20.31 15.20
CA ASP A 273 -9.99 20.57 13.74
C ASP A 273 -11.17 20.06 12.88
N GLU A 274 -12.07 20.98 12.49
CA GLU A 274 -13.21 20.73 11.58
C GLU A 274 -12.78 20.26 10.17
N HIS A 275 -11.48 20.36 9.84
CA HIS A 275 -10.94 20.02 8.53
C HIS A 275 -10.68 18.51 8.31
N PHE A 276 -10.69 17.68 9.36
CA PHE A 276 -10.45 16.23 9.22
C PHE A 276 -11.27 15.41 10.22
N HIS A 277 -12.56 15.26 9.93
CA HIS A 277 -13.39 14.25 10.59
C HIS A 277 -13.35 12.96 9.76
N PRO A 278 -12.99 11.80 10.34
CA PRO A 278 -13.07 10.55 9.61
C PRO A 278 -14.52 10.25 9.26
N ALA A 279 -14.90 10.47 8.00
CA ALA A 279 -16.19 10.10 7.46
C ALA A 279 -16.39 8.58 7.59
N PRO A 280 -17.62 8.09 7.81
CA PRO A 280 -17.92 6.65 7.96
C PRO A 280 -17.64 5.81 6.69
N PHE A 281 -17.17 6.45 5.62
CA PHE A 281 -16.87 5.87 4.31
C PHE A 281 -15.35 5.74 4.06
N MET A 282 -14.52 5.90 5.09
CA MET A 282 -13.06 5.78 4.99
C MET A 282 -12.54 4.58 5.77
N ASN A 283 -11.40 4.02 5.32
CA ASN A 283 -10.73 2.93 6.02
C ASN A 283 -9.96 3.47 7.24
N ALA A 284 -10.67 3.62 8.36
CA ALA A 284 -10.10 4.19 9.58
C ALA A 284 -8.89 3.41 10.14
N ALA A 285 -8.76 2.11 9.84
CA ALA A 285 -7.61 1.32 10.26
C ALA A 285 -6.35 1.71 9.48
N LEU A 286 -6.45 1.76 8.14
CA LEU A 286 -5.35 2.19 7.27
C LEU A 286 -5.00 3.66 7.48
N GLU A 287 -5.99 4.52 7.69
CA GLU A 287 -5.77 5.94 8.02
C GLU A 287 -4.91 6.09 9.28
N ARG A 288 -5.20 5.33 10.35
CA ARG A 288 -4.39 5.34 11.59
C ARG A 288 -2.97 4.81 11.40
N GLN A 289 -2.75 3.96 10.41
CA GLN A 289 -1.42 3.45 10.07
C GLN A 289 -0.60 4.45 9.26
N ASN A 290 -1.24 5.39 8.55
CA ASN A 290 -0.60 6.33 7.63
C ASN A 290 -0.86 7.80 8.00
N PRO A 291 -0.56 8.25 9.24
CA PRO A 291 -0.84 9.62 9.68
C PRO A 291 -0.14 10.70 8.84
N SER A 292 1.02 10.42 8.27
CA SER A 292 1.77 11.33 7.39
C SER A 292 1.18 11.38 5.98
N ALA A 293 0.43 10.38 5.53
CA ALA A 293 -0.34 10.49 4.27
C ALA A 293 -1.59 11.37 4.46
N ASN A 294 -2.24 11.26 5.63
CA ASN A 294 -3.48 11.97 5.94
C ASN A 294 -3.22 13.43 6.29
N ARG A 295 -2.10 13.69 6.96
CA ARG A 295 -1.61 15.01 7.36
C ARG A 295 -0.14 15.13 6.99
N PRO A 296 0.17 15.28 5.68
CA PRO A 296 1.54 15.36 5.22
C PRO A 296 2.26 16.57 5.82
N PRO A 297 3.60 16.48 5.99
CA PRO A 297 4.40 17.65 6.28
C PRO A 297 4.09 18.76 5.28
N VAL A 298 4.03 20.01 5.74
CA VAL A 298 3.80 21.19 4.87
C VAL A 298 4.86 21.38 3.78
N THR A 299 5.95 20.61 3.86
CA THR A 299 7.06 20.57 2.91
C THR A 299 6.90 19.51 1.82
N ASP A 300 5.94 18.60 1.93
CA ASP A 300 5.59 17.68 0.84
C ASP A 300 4.99 18.48 -0.32
N ALA A 301 5.32 18.10 -1.55
CA ALA A 301 4.95 18.82 -2.75
C ALA A 301 4.95 17.92 -3.99
N GLY A 302 4.20 18.34 -5.01
CA GLY A 302 4.15 17.65 -6.31
C GLY A 302 3.41 16.32 -6.27
N SER A 303 3.55 15.57 -7.36
CA SER A 303 3.01 14.21 -7.50
C SER A 303 4.17 13.23 -7.43
N SER A 304 3.99 12.13 -6.73
CA SER A 304 5.01 11.10 -6.54
C SER A 304 4.40 9.72 -6.72
N PRO A 305 5.17 8.72 -7.17
CA PRO A 305 4.72 7.34 -7.16
C PRO A 305 4.51 6.86 -5.71
N ASN A 306 3.80 5.75 -5.55
CA ASN A 306 3.74 5.08 -4.26
C ASN A 306 5.12 4.51 -3.90
N TYR A 307 5.58 4.76 -2.67
CA TYR A 307 6.88 4.29 -2.14
C TYR A 307 6.74 3.23 -1.04
N LYS A 308 5.52 2.75 -0.76
CA LYS A 308 5.24 1.70 0.22
C LYS A 308 4.30 0.64 -0.32
N TYR A 309 4.56 -0.62 0.02
CA TYR A 309 3.62 -1.71 -0.21
C TYR A 309 3.57 -2.68 1.00
N PRO A 310 2.40 -2.89 1.64
CA PRO A 310 2.27 -3.88 2.71
C PRO A 310 2.29 -5.30 2.16
N PHE A 311 3.14 -6.20 2.67
CA PHE A 311 3.05 -7.64 2.35
C PHE A 311 1.67 -8.22 2.68
N ALA A 312 0.92 -7.59 3.59
CA ALA A 312 -0.46 -7.92 3.94
C ALA A 312 -1.43 -7.88 2.75
N PHE A 313 -1.14 -7.09 1.71
CA PHE A 313 -1.98 -6.97 0.53
C PHE A 313 -1.69 -8.05 -0.52
N SER A 314 -0.54 -8.73 -0.41
CA SER A 314 -0.17 -9.82 -1.32
C SER A 314 -0.92 -11.12 -1.03
N ARG A 315 -1.32 -11.81 -2.10
CA ARG A 315 -1.94 -13.14 -2.02
C ARG A 315 -1.04 -14.11 -1.25
N THR A 316 -1.61 -14.75 -0.22
CA THR A 316 -0.92 -15.81 0.54
C THR A 316 -1.27 -17.18 -0.03
N SER A 317 -0.24 -17.96 -0.34
CA SER A 317 -0.37 -19.35 -0.75
C SER A 317 -0.04 -20.26 0.43
N TYR A 318 -0.99 -21.13 0.80
CA TYR A 318 -0.85 -22.08 1.90
C TYR A 318 -0.51 -23.48 1.37
N TYR A 319 0.39 -24.15 2.09
CA TYR A 319 0.86 -25.49 1.78
C TYR A 319 1.03 -26.30 3.07
N SER A 320 1.07 -27.64 2.97
CA SER A 320 1.17 -28.51 4.15
C SER A 320 2.36 -28.19 5.08
N GLY A 321 3.46 -27.69 4.54
CA GLY A 321 4.66 -27.31 5.30
C GLY A 321 4.74 -25.83 5.72
N GLY A 322 3.77 -24.98 5.39
CA GLY A 322 3.88 -23.53 5.63
C GLY A 322 3.07 -22.64 4.69
N TRP A 323 3.48 -21.38 4.57
CA TRP A 323 2.87 -20.42 3.66
C TRP A 323 3.90 -19.46 3.06
N VAL A 324 3.54 -18.87 1.93
CA VAL A 324 4.37 -17.88 1.23
C VAL A 324 3.49 -16.82 0.57
N ARG A 325 3.98 -15.57 0.58
CA ARG A 325 3.43 -14.45 -0.19
C ARG A 325 4.57 -13.63 -0.78
N GLN A 326 4.31 -12.96 -1.89
CA GLN A 326 5.33 -12.25 -2.66
C GLN A 326 4.88 -10.84 -3.02
N VAL A 327 5.84 -9.92 -3.09
CA VAL A 327 5.69 -8.56 -3.63
C VAL A 327 6.67 -8.43 -4.78
N ASN A 328 6.16 -8.22 -5.99
CA ASN A 328 6.98 -7.94 -7.17
C ASN A 328 6.46 -6.72 -7.92
N VAL A 329 7.01 -6.43 -9.10
CA VAL A 329 6.65 -5.26 -9.94
C VAL A 329 5.15 -5.19 -10.31
N LYS A 330 4.41 -6.31 -10.25
CA LYS A 330 2.94 -6.31 -10.45
C LYS A 330 2.19 -5.72 -9.25
N ASP A 331 2.73 -5.91 -8.05
CA ASP A 331 2.15 -5.41 -6.80
C ASP A 331 2.65 -4.00 -6.51
N PHE A 332 3.96 -3.77 -6.71
CA PHE A 332 4.66 -2.56 -6.35
C PHE A 332 5.53 -2.06 -7.52
N ALA A 333 4.89 -1.40 -8.48
CA ALA A 333 5.44 -1.09 -9.80
C ALA A 333 6.76 -0.28 -9.81
N ILE A 334 7.03 0.50 -8.76
CA ILE A 334 8.28 1.26 -8.65
C ILE A 334 9.48 0.34 -8.40
N ALA A 335 9.27 -0.82 -7.76
CA ALA A 335 10.31 -1.77 -7.39
C ALA A 335 10.70 -2.68 -8.57
N THR A 336 11.47 -2.12 -9.51
CA THR A 336 11.84 -2.80 -10.76
C THR A 336 13.11 -3.65 -10.65
N THR A 337 14.00 -3.34 -9.69
CA THR A 337 15.28 -4.05 -9.52
C THR A 337 15.26 -5.12 -8.44
N MET A 338 14.20 -5.15 -7.62
CA MET A 338 14.07 -6.05 -6.47
C MET A 338 12.64 -6.58 -6.34
N ALA A 339 12.50 -7.83 -5.91
CA ALA A 339 11.25 -8.44 -5.49
C ALA A 339 11.45 -9.13 -4.14
N GLY A 340 10.39 -9.21 -3.34
CA GLY A 340 10.43 -9.75 -1.99
C GLY A 340 9.51 -10.95 -1.83
N VAL A 341 9.93 -11.93 -1.03
CA VAL A 341 9.12 -13.06 -0.62
C VAL A 341 9.09 -13.12 0.90
N GLN A 342 7.90 -13.15 1.48
CA GLN A 342 7.73 -13.47 2.90
C GLN A 342 7.25 -14.92 3.02
N MET A 343 8.06 -15.74 3.68
CA MET A 343 7.82 -17.17 3.82
C MET A 343 7.83 -17.58 5.29
N LYS A 344 6.92 -18.50 5.64
CA LYS A 344 6.94 -19.21 6.91
C LYS A 344 6.90 -20.70 6.65
N LEU A 345 7.84 -21.44 7.23
CA LEU A 345 7.80 -22.90 7.30
C LEU A 345 7.45 -23.31 8.73
N ILE A 346 6.65 -24.37 8.87
CA ILE A 346 6.34 -25.00 10.16
C ILE A 346 7.49 -25.94 10.56
N ARG A 347 7.46 -26.52 11.77
CA ARG A 347 8.40 -27.58 12.19
C ARG A 347 8.50 -28.71 11.16
N GLY A 348 9.71 -28.96 10.68
CA GLY A 348 9.95 -29.98 9.64
C GLY A 348 9.42 -29.57 8.26
N GLY A 349 8.83 -28.39 8.12
CA GLY A 349 8.45 -27.81 6.85
C GLY A 349 9.69 -27.61 5.97
N VAL A 350 9.58 -28.04 4.73
CA VAL A 350 10.62 -27.98 3.70
C VAL A 350 10.13 -27.08 2.59
N ARG A 351 10.97 -26.15 2.17
CA ARG A 351 10.91 -25.56 0.83
C ARG A 351 11.68 -26.50 -0.10
N GLU A 352 10.98 -27.03 -1.10
CA GLU A 352 11.50 -28.02 -2.06
C GLU A 352 12.89 -27.66 -2.61
N LEU A 353 13.70 -28.66 -2.96
CA LEU A 353 14.95 -28.46 -3.71
C LEU A 353 14.67 -27.74 -5.03
N HIS A 354 15.32 -26.61 -5.27
CA HIS A 354 15.04 -25.79 -6.44
C HIS A 354 16.22 -24.86 -6.80
N PHE A 355 16.10 -24.16 -7.92
CA PHE A 355 16.97 -23.06 -8.32
C PHE A 355 16.16 -22.02 -9.09
N HIS A 356 16.74 -20.85 -9.29
CA HIS A 356 16.14 -19.76 -10.09
C HIS A 356 17.23 -18.95 -10.81
N VAL A 357 16.79 -18.12 -11.76
CA VAL A 357 17.67 -17.26 -12.58
C VAL A 357 18.21 -16.04 -11.83
N SER A 358 17.66 -15.74 -10.65
CA SER A 358 18.04 -14.61 -9.81
C SER A 358 18.86 -15.09 -8.62
N SER A 359 19.77 -14.26 -8.11
CA SER A 359 20.36 -14.50 -6.79
C SER A 359 19.29 -14.35 -5.71
N GLU A 360 19.32 -15.20 -4.69
CA GLU A 360 18.44 -15.14 -3.52
C GLU A 360 19.25 -14.63 -2.33
N TRP A 361 18.86 -13.49 -1.74
CA TRP A 361 19.35 -13.02 -0.45
C TRP A 361 18.23 -13.13 0.59
N ALA A 362 18.53 -13.59 1.80
CA ALA A 362 17.52 -13.68 2.86
C ALA A 362 18.03 -13.23 4.22
N TYR A 363 17.10 -12.77 5.05
CA TYR A 363 17.29 -12.47 6.47
C TYR A 363 16.33 -13.31 7.30
N VAL A 364 16.85 -14.04 8.28
CA VAL A 364 16.03 -14.87 9.17
C VAL A 364 15.39 -13.97 10.22
N ILE A 365 14.07 -13.75 10.13
CA ILE A 365 13.34 -12.90 11.08
C ILE A 365 13.15 -13.60 12.43
N GLN A 366 12.76 -14.87 12.42
CA GLN A 366 12.46 -15.66 13.62
C GLN A 366 12.75 -17.14 13.38
N GLY A 367 13.23 -17.83 14.44
CA GLY A 367 13.45 -19.26 14.45
C GLY A 367 14.79 -19.66 13.84
N THR A 368 14.89 -20.93 13.45
CA THR A 368 16.10 -21.53 12.87
C THR A 368 15.71 -22.45 11.71
N CYS A 369 16.43 -22.35 10.60
CA CYS A 369 16.32 -23.30 9.50
C CYS A 369 17.69 -23.88 9.13
N ARG A 370 17.65 -25.07 8.55
CA ARG A 370 18.74 -25.65 7.80
C ARG A 370 18.61 -25.23 6.35
N ILE A 371 19.72 -24.82 5.77
CA ILE A 371 19.84 -24.55 4.35
C ILE A 371 20.88 -25.46 3.70
N THR A 372 20.67 -25.78 2.43
CA THR A 372 21.61 -26.57 1.64
C THR A 372 21.88 -25.89 0.31
N ALA A 373 23.08 -26.02 -0.24
CA ALA A 373 23.39 -25.65 -1.62
C ALA A 373 24.42 -26.61 -2.24
N VAL A 374 24.46 -26.68 -3.58
CA VAL A 374 25.48 -27.44 -4.32
C VAL A 374 26.07 -26.57 -5.40
N ASP A 375 27.40 -26.46 -5.46
CA ASP A 375 28.09 -25.66 -6.49
C ASP A 375 28.26 -26.43 -7.82
N GLU A 376 28.82 -25.76 -8.83
CA GLU A 376 29.05 -26.34 -10.15
C GLU A 376 30.07 -27.50 -10.16
N ASN A 377 30.83 -27.68 -9.08
CA ASN A 377 31.80 -28.75 -8.89
C ASN A 377 31.23 -29.90 -8.04
N ALA A 378 29.91 -29.90 -7.82
CA ALA A 378 29.19 -30.85 -6.96
C ALA A 378 29.66 -30.84 -5.50
N LYS A 379 30.21 -29.72 -5.02
CA LYS A 379 30.55 -29.56 -3.61
C LYS A 379 29.33 -29.13 -2.83
N SER A 380 29.16 -29.70 -1.65
CA SER A 380 28.00 -29.43 -0.81
C SER A 380 28.23 -28.25 0.14
N PHE A 381 27.16 -27.52 0.40
CA PHE A 381 27.02 -26.60 1.53
C PHE A 381 25.81 -27.04 2.35
N VAL A 382 25.96 -27.15 3.67
CA VAL A 382 24.86 -27.40 4.60
C VAL A 382 25.09 -26.54 5.83
N GLU A 383 24.12 -25.73 6.25
CA GLU A 383 24.29 -24.88 7.43
C GLU A 383 22.98 -24.64 8.18
N ASP A 384 23.05 -24.43 9.49
CA ASP A 384 21.91 -23.99 10.30
C ASP A 384 22.02 -22.46 10.51
N VAL A 385 20.99 -21.71 10.09
CA VAL A 385 20.90 -20.25 10.23
C VAL A 385 19.74 -19.88 11.15
N SER A 386 19.94 -18.90 12.02
CA SER A 386 18.99 -18.49 13.07
C SER A 386 18.59 -17.03 12.94
N ALA A 387 17.58 -16.60 13.71
CA ALA A 387 17.11 -15.23 13.74
C ALA A 387 18.25 -14.21 13.81
N GLY A 388 18.28 -13.27 12.86
CA GLY A 388 19.33 -12.28 12.70
C GLY A 388 20.45 -12.66 11.72
N ASP A 389 20.50 -13.90 11.24
CA ASP A 389 21.46 -14.35 10.23
C ASP A 389 20.95 -14.12 8.80
N VAL A 390 21.87 -14.15 7.84
CA VAL A 390 21.56 -13.97 6.41
C VAL A 390 22.20 -15.07 5.57
N TRP A 391 21.62 -15.33 4.40
CA TRP A 391 22.25 -16.16 3.36
C TRP A 391 22.20 -15.48 2.01
N LEU A 392 23.06 -15.94 1.10
CA LEU A 392 22.91 -15.67 -0.32
C LEU A 392 23.20 -16.92 -1.15
N PHE A 393 22.27 -17.29 -2.01
CA PHE A 393 22.49 -18.24 -3.10
C PHE A 393 22.65 -17.48 -4.41
N PRO A 394 23.81 -17.56 -5.08
CA PRO A 394 23.99 -16.99 -6.40
C PRO A 394 23.00 -17.58 -7.42
N ALA A 395 22.67 -16.81 -8.46
CA ALA A 395 21.83 -17.27 -9.56
C ALA A 395 22.27 -18.65 -10.09
N GLY A 396 21.30 -19.56 -10.23
CA GLY A 396 21.50 -20.91 -10.74
C GLY A 396 22.03 -21.95 -9.73
N ILE A 397 22.43 -21.56 -8.52
CA ILE A 397 22.89 -22.51 -7.49
C ILE A 397 21.67 -23.24 -6.88
N PRO A 398 21.54 -24.57 -7.03
CA PRO A 398 20.43 -25.32 -6.45
C PRO A 398 20.52 -25.39 -4.93
N HIS A 399 19.38 -25.21 -4.25
CA HIS A 399 19.31 -25.12 -2.80
C HIS A 399 17.97 -25.63 -2.22
N SER A 400 17.91 -25.78 -0.89
CA SER A 400 16.69 -26.11 -0.14
C SER A 400 16.68 -25.49 1.26
N ILE A 401 15.52 -25.44 1.90
CA ILE A 401 15.33 -24.87 3.25
C ILE A 401 14.46 -25.81 4.08
N GLN A 402 14.85 -26.10 5.32
CA GLN A 402 14.09 -26.96 6.25
C GLN A 402 14.09 -26.39 7.67
N VAL A 403 12.92 -26.18 8.29
CA VAL A 403 12.82 -25.54 9.61
C VAL A 403 12.99 -26.51 10.79
N ARG A 404 13.73 -26.05 11.81
CA ARG A 404 13.90 -26.67 13.14
C ARG A 404 12.88 -26.06 14.14
N PRO A 405 12.57 -26.74 15.25
CA PRO A 405 11.21 -26.91 15.79
C PRO A 405 10.40 -25.62 16.04
N GLU A 406 9.12 -25.55 15.61
CA GLU A 406 7.92 -24.90 16.23
C GLU A 406 6.57 -25.34 15.57
N THR A 407 5.45 -25.44 16.31
CA THR A 407 4.21 -26.16 15.89
C THR A 407 3.13 -25.27 15.27
N PHE A 408 2.51 -25.71 14.16
CA PHE A 408 1.23 -25.21 13.63
C PHE A 408 0.37 -26.40 13.15
N LYS A 409 -0.97 -26.30 13.21
CA LYS A 409 -1.92 -27.35 12.77
C LYS A 409 -2.91 -26.79 11.72
N ASN A 410 -3.41 -27.67 10.85
CA ASN A 410 -4.51 -27.48 9.88
C ASN A 410 -4.17 -26.76 8.55
N ILE A 411 -3.31 -27.35 7.69
CA ILE A 411 -3.10 -26.85 6.32
C ILE A 411 -3.34 -27.98 5.30
N PRO A 412 -4.00 -27.72 4.14
CA PRO A 412 -4.26 -28.73 3.10
C PRO A 412 -2.99 -29.42 2.58
N GLN A 413 -3.10 -30.71 2.23
CA GLN A 413 -1.96 -31.58 1.90
C GLN A 413 -1.53 -31.62 0.43
N ASP A 414 -2.17 -30.85 -0.44
CA ASP A 414 -1.96 -30.97 -1.88
C ASP A 414 -1.08 -29.81 -2.39
N ASN A 415 0.21 -30.10 -2.66
CA ASN A 415 1.19 -29.40 -3.52
C ASN A 415 2.63 -29.57 -2.98
N LEU A 416 3.57 -29.95 -3.86
CA LEU A 416 4.97 -30.30 -3.51
C LEU A 416 5.90 -29.11 -3.21
N TYR A 417 5.41 -27.86 -3.26
CA TYR A 417 6.27 -26.68 -3.18
C TYR A 417 6.83 -26.40 -1.77
N ILE A 418 5.97 -26.54 -0.74
CA ILE A 418 6.31 -26.45 0.68
C ILE A 418 5.62 -27.60 1.43
N PHE A 419 6.36 -28.55 1.99
CA PHE A 419 5.80 -29.78 2.57
C PHE A 419 6.39 -30.16 3.92
N ALA A 420 5.62 -30.87 4.74
CA ALA A 420 6.12 -31.39 6.01
C ALA A 420 7.06 -32.58 5.76
N SER A 421 8.19 -32.60 6.47
CA SER A 421 9.19 -33.67 6.46
C SER A 421 9.62 -34.03 7.88
N GLU A 422 10.45 -35.07 8.02
CA GLU A 422 11.12 -35.39 9.27
C GLU A 422 12.05 -34.26 9.72
N LEU A 423 12.48 -34.29 10.99
CA LEU A 423 13.44 -33.29 11.46
C LEU A 423 14.83 -33.53 10.84
N PRO A 424 15.57 -32.46 10.51
CA PRO A 424 16.95 -32.56 10.06
C PRO A 424 17.84 -33.25 11.11
N ARG A 425 18.74 -34.14 10.68
CA ARG A 425 19.74 -34.81 11.56
C ARG A 425 20.73 -33.83 12.17
N PRO A 426 21.58 -34.18 13.15
CA PRO A 426 22.64 -33.28 13.63
C PRO A 426 23.47 -32.67 12.50
N LEU A 427 23.81 -31.38 12.58
CA LEU A 427 24.46 -30.64 11.49
C LEU A 427 25.76 -31.31 11.01
N ALA A 428 26.62 -31.72 11.94
CA ALA A 428 27.87 -32.39 11.63
C ALA A 428 27.66 -33.70 10.84
N GLN A 429 26.56 -34.42 11.12
CA GLN A 429 26.23 -35.64 10.40
C GLN A 429 25.76 -35.33 8.97
N GLU A 430 24.88 -34.35 8.76
CA GLU A 430 24.47 -33.97 7.40
C GLU A 430 25.63 -33.44 6.58
N LYS A 431 26.49 -32.58 7.17
CA LYS A 431 27.69 -32.05 6.51
C LYS A 431 28.58 -33.19 6.00
N ALA A 432 28.90 -34.14 6.88
CA ALA A 432 29.74 -35.28 6.53
C ALA A 432 29.14 -36.15 5.40
N MET A 433 27.82 -36.35 5.41
CA MET A 433 27.14 -37.14 4.37
C MET A 433 27.03 -36.39 3.04
N ALA A 434 26.74 -35.09 3.08
CA ALA A 434 26.61 -34.28 1.87
C ALA A 434 27.96 -34.07 1.16
N ALA A 435 29.05 -34.01 1.92
CA ALA A 435 30.40 -33.81 1.41
C ALA A 435 31.08 -35.11 0.92
N GLU A 436 30.41 -36.27 0.99
CA GLU A 436 30.99 -37.55 0.61
C GLU A 436 31.38 -37.57 -0.89
N GLY A 437 32.66 -37.81 -1.18
CA GLY A 437 33.20 -37.93 -2.54
C GLY A 437 33.69 -36.62 -3.17
N THR A 438 33.10 -35.47 -2.86
CA THR A 438 33.43 -34.16 -3.51
C THR A 438 33.92 -33.08 -2.53
N GLY A 439 33.63 -33.23 -1.24
CA GLY A 439 33.99 -32.26 -0.20
C GLY A 439 33.02 -31.08 -0.09
N GLU A 440 33.30 -30.19 0.87
CA GLU A 440 32.53 -28.97 1.09
C GLU A 440 32.98 -27.83 0.17
N VAL A 441 32.04 -26.90 -0.09
CA VAL A 441 32.35 -25.64 -0.78
C VAL A 441 33.40 -24.84 0.00
N PRO A 442 34.39 -24.22 -0.69
CA PRO A 442 35.44 -23.44 -0.01
C PRO A 442 34.93 -22.09 0.51
N GLN A 443 33.78 -21.62 0.01
CA GLN A 443 33.14 -20.36 0.36
C GLN A 443 31.80 -20.63 1.04
N THR A 444 31.46 -19.84 2.06
CA THR A 444 30.18 -19.96 2.75
C THR A 444 29.08 -19.22 2.01
N TYR A 445 27.88 -19.80 1.95
CA TYR A 445 26.66 -19.12 1.50
C TYR A 445 25.83 -18.53 2.64
N ALA A 446 26.31 -18.64 3.89
CA ALA A 446 25.68 -18.04 5.07
C ALA A 446 26.62 -17.03 5.75
N TYR A 447 26.04 -15.95 6.26
CA TYR A 447 26.71 -14.96 7.10
C TYR A 447 25.92 -14.77 8.41
N PHE A 448 26.58 -15.07 9.53
CA PHE A 448 25.99 -15.02 10.87
C PHE A 448 25.93 -13.59 11.41
N ALA A 449 25.13 -12.73 10.77
CA ALA A 449 25.03 -11.31 11.14
C ALA A 449 24.60 -11.10 12.60
N SER A 450 23.91 -12.05 13.21
CA SER A 450 23.55 -12.03 14.63
C SER A 450 24.78 -11.95 15.56
N SER A 451 25.86 -12.66 15.22
CA SER A 451 27.09 -12.73 16.02
C SER A 451 28.10 -11.62 15.73
N GLN A 452 27.87 -10.83 14.68
CA GLN A 452 28.80 -9.78 14.25
C GLN A 452 28.52 -8.45 14.98
N PRO A 453 29.57 -7.68 15.33
CA PRO A 453 29.39 -6.35 15.88
C PRO A 453 28.76 -5.40 14.84
N ALA A 454 28.06 -4.37 15.30
CA ALA A 454 27.54 -3.34 14.42
C ALA A 454 28.68 -2.47 13.87
N ASN A 455 28.62 -2.17 12.57
CA ASN A 455 29.54 -1.24 11.90
C ASN A 455 29.40 0.17 12.47
N VAL A 456 28.18 0.55 12.85
CA VAL A 456 27.87 1.82 13.52
C VAL A 456 27.12 1.55 14.81
N THR A 457 27.58 2.15 15.91
CA THR A 457 26.88 2.18 17.19
C THR A 457 26.83 3.60 17.70
N ARG A 458 25.62 4.15 17.90
CA ARG A 458 25.37 5.47 18.48
C ARG A 458 24.24 5.37 19.50
N TRP A 459 24.07 6.40 20.33
CA TRP A 459 22.94 6.47 21.27
C TRP A 459 21.58 6.22 20.61
N GLY A 460 21.40 6.72 19.39
CA GLY A 460 20.16 6.57 18.63
C GLY A 460 19.93 5.17 18.05
N GLY A 461 20.92 4.27 18.05
CA GLY A 461 20.77 2.97 17.42
C GLY A 461 22.05 2.35 16.85
N THR A 462 21.87 1.31 16.04
CA THR A 462 22.96 0.55 15.41
C THR A 462 22.69 0.27 13.94
N ALA A 463 23.75 0.15 13.14
CA ALA A 463 23.66 -0.35 11.76
C ALA A 463 24.71 -1.44 11.53
N LYS A 464 24.29 -2.59 10.99
CA LYS A 464 25.14 -3.70 10.53
C LYS A 464 25.10 -3.76 9.00
N ILE A 465 26.24 -3.61 8.36
CA ILE A 465 26.39 -3.65 6.89
C ILE A 465 26.88 -5.05 6.49
N VAL A 466 26.21 -5.66 5.53
CA VAL A 466 26.59 -6.93 4.90
C VAL A 466 26.80 -6.66 3.42
N ASP A 467 28.03 -6.84 2.94
CA ASP A 467 28.40 -6.64 1.54
C ASP A 467 29.61 -7.51 1.18
N LYS A 468 30.15 -7.42 -0.04
CA LYS A 468 31.25 -8.29 -0.48
C LYS A 468 32.52 -8.22 0.38
N ASN A 469 32.71 -7.15 1.15
CA ASN A 469 33.90 -6.98 1.98
C ASN A 469 33.88 -7.90 3.20
N ASN A 470 32.70 -8.33 3.66
CA ASN A 470 32.54 -9.25 4.79
C ASN A 470 31.78 -10.54 4.44
N PHE A 471 31.07 -10.56 3.31
CA PHE A 471 30.38 -11.71 2.77
C PHE A 471 30.68 -11.86 1.26
N PRO A 472 31.85 -12.40 0.87
CA PRO A 472 32.39 -12.29 -0.49
C PRO A 472 31.54 -12.88 -1.62
N VAL A 473 30.66 -13.84 -1.33
CA VAL A 473 29.77 -14.43 -2.34
C VAL A 473 28.58 -13.54 -2.70
N THR A 474 28.32 -12.50 -1.89
CA THR A 474 27.12 -11.68 -2.01
C THR A 474 27.11 -10.83 -3.28
N THR A 475 26.03 -10.91 -4.03
CA THR A 475 25.71 -9.99 -5.14
C THR A 475 24.69 -8.93 -4.72
N ILE A 476 24.29 -8.95 -3.45
CA ILE A 476 23.29 -8.08 -2.83
C ILE A 476 23.89 -7.53 -1.53
N ALA A 477 23.93 -6.22 -1.39
CA ALA A 477 24.38 -5.53 -0.19
C ALA A 477 23.16 -5.24 0.69
N ALA A 478 23.36 -5.21 2.00
CA ALA A 478 22.30 -4.89 2.94
C ALA A 478 22.81 -4.11 4.15
N ALA A 479 21.94 -3.31 4.76
CA ALA A 479 22.12 -2.75 6.08
C ALA A 479 20.95 -3.17 6.99
N ILE A 480 21.26 -3.79 8.12
CA ILE A 480 20.31 -4.07 9.20
C ILE A 480 20.39 -2.89 10.17
N VAL A 481 19.35 -2.06 10.18
CA VAL A 481 19.31 -0.82 10.95
C VAL A 481 18.34 -0.96 12.12
N THR A 482 18.80 -0.57 13.31
CA THR A 482 17.97 -0.47 14.51
C THR A 482 17.97 0.98 14.97
N LEU A 483 16.79 1.61 15.07
CA LEU A 483 16.62 2.97 15.58
C LEU A 483 15.84 2.94 16.89
N LYS A 484 16.36 3.60 17.92
CA LYS A 484 15.63 3.85 19.18
C LYS A 484 14.46 4.82 18.93
N PRO A 485 13.45 4.86 19.82
CA PRO A 485 12.35 5.83 19.70
C PRO A 485 12.84 7.27 19.47
N GLY A 486 12.31 7.93 18.44
CA GLY A 486 12.68 9.27 18.00
C GLY A 486 14.00 9.39 17.25
N ALA A 487 14.81 8.33 17.16
CA ALA A 487 16.06 8.37 16.41
C ALA A 487 15.81 8.34 14.89
N LEU A 488 16.79 8.83 14.15
CA LEU A 488 16.70 9.09 12.72
C LEU A 488 17.85 8.40 11.98
N ARG A 489 17.54 7.60 10.96
CA ARG A 489 18.46 7.30 9.87
C ARG A 489 18.62 8.58 9.06
N GLU A 490 19.81 9.17 9.10
CA GLU A 490 20.04 10.56 8.66
C GLU A 490 19.69 10.81 7.20
N LEU A 491 19.53 12.07 6.80
CA LEU A 491 19.37 12.47 5.40
C LEU A 491 20.57 12.02 4.55
N HIS A 492 20.31 11.17 3.57
CA HIS A 492 21.34 10.57 2.72
C HIS A 492 20.76 10.08 1.38
N TRP A 493 21.63 9.59 0.49
CA TRP A 493 21.24 8.88 -0.73
C TRP A 493 22.27 7.80 -1.10
N HIS A 494 21.88 6.89 -1.98
CA HIS A 494 22.72 5.81 -2.48
C HIS A 494 23.12 6.05 -3.94
N PRO A 495 24.42 6.21 -4.26
CA PRO A 495 24.86 6.53 -5.61
C PRO A 495 24.87 5.33 -6.56
N ASN A 496 24.90 4.11 -6.03
CA ASN A 496 25.21 2.90 -6.80
C ASN A 496 23.99 1.99 -7.06
N ALA A 497 22.94 2.05 -6.24
CA ALA A 497 21.77 1.18 -6.37
C ALA A 497 20.48 1.82 -5.85
N ASP A 498 19.35 1.26 -6.29
CA ASP A 498 18.06 1.48 -5.63
C ASP A 498 18.08 0.82 -4.25
N GLU A 499 17.33 1.38 -3.31
CA GLU A 499 17.13 0.82 -1.98
C GLU A 499 15.76 0.15 -1.90
N TRP A 500 15.75 -1.14 -1.57
CA TRP A 500 14.55 -1.87 -1.21
C TRP A 500 14.52 -2.06 0.30
N ASN A 501 13.44 -1.63 0.95
CA ASN A 501 13.32 -1.64 2.40
C ASN A 501 12.35 -2.72 2.87
N TYR A 502 12.64 -3.32 4.02
CA TYR A 502 11.66 -4.14 4.74
C TYR A 502 11.66 -3.79 6.22
N CYS A 503 10.50 -3.36 6.74
CA CYS A 503 10.34 -3.06 8.15
C CYS A 503 10.05 -4.35 8.92
N VAL A 504 10.98 -4.78 9.77
CA VAL A 504 10.89 -6.01 10.56
C VAL A 504 10.01 -5.79 11.78
N THR A 505 10.25 -4.70 12.52
CA THR A 505 9.49 -4.31 13.72
C THR A 505 9.46 -2.80 13.89
N GLY A 506 8.43 -2.29 14.56
CA GLY A 506 8.33 -0.87 14.91
C GLY A 506 7.55 -0.05 13.89
N LYS A 507 7.63 1.27 14.03
CA LYS A 507 6.94 2.25 13.17
C LYS A 507 7.90 3.36 12.79
N ALA A 508 7.82 3.79 11.55
CA ALA A 508 8.64 4.84 11.01
C ALA A 508 7.85 5.76 10.09
N ARG A 509 8.42 6.92 9.81
CA ARG A 509 8.11 7.68 8.59
C ARG A 509 9.37 7.85 7.77
N MET A 510 9.21 7.87 6.46
CA MET A 510 10.28 8.05 5.48
C MET A 510 9.94 9.23 4.59
N GLY A 511 10.79 10.25 4.57
CA GLY A 511 10.67 11.36 3.62
C GLY A 511 11.56 11.10 2.40
N ILE A 512 11.01 11.25 1.20
CA ILE A 512 11.66 11.02 -0.09
C ILE A 512 11.64 12.32 -0.90
N PHE A 513 12.77 12.70 -1.49
CA PHE A 513 12.95 13.97 -2.22
C PHE A 513 13.35 13.72 -3.67
N ASN A 514 12.46 14.00 -4.61
CA ASN A 514 12.69 13.72 -6.04
C ASN A 514 13.33 14.91 -6.75
N ALA A 515 14.02 14.61 -7.86
CA ALA A 515 14.72 15.62 -8.66
C ALA A 515 13.77 16.61 -9.36
N ASP A 516 12.50 16.25 -9.55
CA ASP A 516 11.46 17.12 -10.12
C ASP A 516 10.84 18.08 -9.10
N LEU A 517 11.49 18.23 -7.93
CA LEU A 517 11.06 19.03 -6.78
C LEU A 517 9.82 18.49 -6.06
N SER A 518 9.32 17.30 -6.44
CA SER A 518 8.34 16.63 -5.61
C SER A 518 9.00 16.04 -4.35
N ALA A 519 8.28 16.09 -3.24
CA ALA A 519 8.69 15.52 -1.97
C ALA A 519 7.48 14.84 -1.34
N THR A 520 7.68 13.64 -0.79
CA THR A 520 6.58 12.90 -0.17
C THR A 520 7.07 12.17 1.07
N THR A 521 6.19 12.06 2.05
CA THR A 521 6.42 11.35 3.29
C THR A 521 5.48 10.15 3.39
N VAL A 522 6.04 8.95 3.60
CA VAL A 522 5.28 7.71 3.78
C VAL A 522 5.52 7.13 5.18
N ASP A 523 4.48 6.60 5.81
CA ASP A 523 4.63 5.86 7.07
C ASP A 523 4.86 4.38 6.78
N ILE A 524 5.79 3.74 7.50
CA ILE A 524 6.17 2.33 7.33
C ILE A 524 6.09 1.65 8.69
N GLU A 525 5.44 0.49 8.76
CA GLU A 525 5.39 -0.35 9.96
C GLU A 525 5.73 -1.82 9.66
N ALA A 526 5.80 -2.65 10.70
CA ALA A 526 6.23 -4.04 10.59
C ALA A 526 5.47 -4.81 9.49
N GLY A 527 6.20 -5.39 8.54
CA GLY A 527 5.65 -6.10 7.39
C GLY A 527 5.46 -5.26 6.12
N ASP A 528 5.72 -3.95 6.18
CA ASP A 528 5.74 -3.08 5.01
C ASP A 528 7.07 -3.18 4.24
N VAL A 529 6.96 -3.07 2.92
CA VAL A 529 8.07 -2.87 1.99
C VAL A 529 8.14 -1.40 1.61
N GLY A 530 9.35 -0.84 1.61
CA GLY A 530 9.64 0.48 1.03
C GLY A 530 10.52 0.37 -0.20
N TYR A 531 10.55 1.40 -1.03
CA TYR A 531 11.50 1.50 -2.13
C TYR A 531 11.95 2.93 -2.30
N VAL A 532 13.25 3.14 -2.50
CA VAL A 532 13.81 4.45 -2.84
C VAL A 532 14.69 4.29 -4.08
N PRO A 533 14.34 4.94 -5.21
CA PRO A 533 15.17 4.89 -6.40
C PRO A 533 16.58 5.39 -6.11
N LYS A 534 17.56 4.85 -6.84
CA LYS A 534 18.96 5.26 -6.79
C LYS A 534 19.06 6.77 -6.88
N ILE A 535 20.06 7.34 -6.22
CA ILE A 535 20.36 8.78 -6.06
C ILE A 535 19.29 9.63 -5.36
N THR A 536 18.11 9.11 -5.04
CA THR A 536 17.03 9.87 -4.41
C THR A 536 17.33 10.10 -2.92
N PRO A 537 17.49 11.37 -2.48
CA PRO A 537 17.67 11.68 -1.07
C PRO A 537 16.46 11.26 -0.24
N HIS A 538 16.72 10.74 0.96
CA HIS A 538 15.68 10.34 1.88
C HIS A 538 16.20 10.24 3.34
N TYR A 539 15.27 10.04 4.28
CA TYR A 539 15.56 9.73 5.68
C TYR A 539 14.52 8.75 6.22
N VAL A 540 14.82 8.06 7.33
CA VAL A 540 13.86 7.21 8.05
C VAL A 540 13.86 7.57 9.53
N GLU A 541 12.73 7.99 10.08
CA GLU A 541 12.59 8.36 11.49
C GLU A 541 11.74 7.35 12.23
N ASN A 542 12.18 6.89 13.41
CA ASN A 542 11.35 6.08 14.29
C ASN A 542 10.31 6.95 15.00
N THR A 543 9.05 6.80 14.58
CA THR A 543 7.88 7.52 15.13
C THR A 543 7.19 6.73 16.25
N GLY A 544 7.61 5.48 16.48
CA GLY A 544 7.06 4.59 17.48
C GLY A 544 7.63 4.78 18.88
N THR A 545 7.06 4.04 19.83
CA THR A 545 7.51 3.96 21.22
C THR A 545 8.46 2.80 21.49
N THR A 546 8.68 1.95 20.49
CA THR A 546 9.59 0.79 20.54
C THR A 546 10.74 0.97 19.56
N ASP A 547 11.75 0.14 19.68
CA ASP A 547 12.82 0.08 18.67
C ASP A 547 12.22 -0.25 17.29
N LEU A 548 12.67 0.49 16.28
CA LEU A 548 12.44 0.20 14.87
C LEU A 548 13.59 -0.69 14.39
N VAL A 549 13.28 -1.78 13.71
CA VAL A 549 14.27 -2.61 13.00
C VAL A 549 13.82 -2.70 11.55
N PHE A 550 14.67 -2.27 10.62
CA PHE A 550 14.40 -2.36 9.20
C PHE A 550 15.66 -2.73 8.42
N LEU A 551 15.44 -3.27 7.23
CA LEU A 551 16.49 -3.65 6.28
C LEU A 551 16.56 -2.59 5.18
N GLU A 552 17.76 -2.16 4.82
CA GLU A 552 18.08 -1.48 3.55
C GLU A 552 18.73 -2.56 2.66
N VAL A 553 18.19 -2.87 1.48
CA VAL A 553 18.71 -3.94 0.60
C VAL A 553 18.95 -3.39 -0.79
N PHE A 554 20.10 -3.72 -1.38
CA PHE A 554 20.58 -3.11 -2.62
C PHE A 554 21.00 -4.19 -3.62
N ALA A 555 20.54 -4.08 -4.87
CA ALA A 555 20.91 -4.96 -5.98
C ALA A 555 22.33 -4.65 -6.51
N THR A 556 23.33 -4.72 -5.63
CA THR A 556 24.75 -4.46 -5.87
C THR A 556 25.58 -5.22 -4.83
N ASP A 557 26.86 -5.48 -5.10
CA ASP A 557 27.75 -6.20 -4.20
C ASP A 557 28.38 -5.33 -3.09
N THR A 558 28.22 -4.00 -3.16
CA THR A 558 28.78 -3.03 -2.19
C THR A 558 27.74 -2.06 -1.63
N TYR A 559 27.84 -1.81 -0.32
CA TYR A 559 27.07 -0.73 0.30
C TYR A 559 27.78 0.62 0.10
N GLU A 560 27.08 1.59 -0.50
CA GLU A 560 27.57 2.96 -0.62
C GLU A 560 26.46 3.94 -0.26
N GLY A 561 26.77 4.97 0.53
CA GLY A 561 25.80 6.02 0.83
C GLY A 561 26.48 7.34 1.14
N VAL A 562 25.91 8.43 0.64
CA VAL A 562 26.42 9.80 0.84
C VAL A 562 25.53 10.52 1.85
N SER A 563 26.14 11.02 2.91
CA SER A 563 25.44 11.74 3.99
C SER A 563 25.39 13.24 3.69
N LEU A 564 24.21 13.85 3.83
CA LEU A 564 24.04 15.30 3.68
C LEU A 564 24.98 16.07 4.62
N ALA A 565 25.01 15.71 5.91
CA ALA A 565 25.85 16.37 6.90
C ALA A 565 27.34 16.25 6.56
N THR A 566 27.78 15.09 6.06
CA THR A 566 29.17 14.88 5.66
C THR A 566 29.52 15.71 4.42
N TRP A 567 28.63 15.76 3.42
CA TRP A 567 28.83 16.57 2.22
C TRP A 567 28.96 18.06 2.56
N LEU A 568 28.05 18.59 3.38
CA LEU A 568 28.10 20.00 3.81
C LEU A 568 29.37 20.31 4.58
N THR A 569 29.80 19.46 5.51
CA THR A 569 30.99 19.71 6.34
C THR A 569 32.33 19.53 5.62
N HIS A 570 32.33 18.86 4.45
CA HIS A 570 33.49 18.74 3.57
C HIS A 570 33.48 19.74 2.40
N THR A 571 32.46 20.59 2.33
CA THR A 571 32.39 21.71 1.39
C THR A 571 32.85 22.99 2.10
N PRO A 572 33.59 23.92 1.45
CA PRO A 572 34.00 25.16 2.10
C PRO A 572 32.83 25.88 2.76
N THR A 573 32.93 26.19 4.07
CA THR A 573 31.85 26.75 4.89
C THR A 573 31.20 27.98 4.26
N ARG A 574 32.01 28.89 3.69
CA ARG A 574 31.52 30.09 2.99
C ARG A 574 30.58 29.75 1.82
N LEU A 575 30.86 28.66 1.12
CA LEU A 575 30.08 28.24 -0.05
C LEU A 575 28.76 27.64 0.40
N VAL A 576 28.78 26.78 1.42
CA VAL A 576 27.53 26.25 2.02
C VAL A 576 26.68 27.38 2.58
N ASN A 577 27.28 28.32 3.31
CA ASN A 577 26.57 29.47 3.86
C ASN A 577 25.99 30.38 2.76
N ALA A 578 26.64 30.48 1.60
CA ALA A 578 26.09 31.20 0.45
C ALA A 578 24.85 30.52 -0.17
N HIS A 579 24.66 29.21 0.03
CA HIS A 579 23.47 28.48 -0.43
C HIS A 579 22.36 28.45 0.62
N LEU A 580 22.71 28.20 1.89
CA LEU A 580 21.73 27.92 2.94
C LEU A 580 21.41 29.13 3.83
N HIS A 581 22.27 30.15 3.84
CA HIS A 581 22.13 31.34 4.69
C HIS A 581 21.95 31.06 6.19
N THR A 582 22.50 29.93 6.69
CA THR A 582 22.36 29.47 8.08
C THR A 582 23.34 30.10 9.07
N GLY A 583 24.37 30.80 8.56
CA GLY A 583 25.50 31.30 9.33
C GLY A 583 26.62 30.26 9.49
N GLU A 584 27.88 30.73 9.61
CA GLU A 584 29.05 29.85 9.71
C GLU A 584 29.10 29.07 11.03
N ARG A 585 28.53 29.62 12.12
CA ARG A 585 28.47 28.95 13.42
C ARG A 585 27.66 27.66 13.36
N PHE A 586 26.50 27.68 12.70
CA PHE A 586 25.67 26.49 12.51
C PHE A 586 26.46 25.36 11.82
N LEU A 587 27.24 25.70 10.79
CA LEU A 587 28.03 24.73 10.04
C LEU A 587 29.22 24.17 10.83
N ALA A 588 29.76 24.94 11.78
CA ALA A 588 30.82 24.48 12.68
C ALA A 588 30.33 23.45 13.71
N ASP A 589 29.03 23.48 14.04
CA ASP A 589 28.41 22.56 15.02
C ASP A 589 28.03 21.20 14.40
N ILE A 590 28.05 21.07 13.06
CA ILE A 590 27.76 19.80 12.37
C ILE A 590 28.98 18.86 12.49
N PRO A 591 28.80 17.62 13.00
CA PRO A 591 29.89 16.65 13.04
C PRO A 591 30.46 16.35 11.65
N LYS A 592 31.79 16.34 11.53
CA LYS A 592 32.48 15.97 10.27
C LYS A 592 32.48 14.46 10.00
N THR A 593 32.14 13.64 10.98
CA THR A 593 32.06 12.18 10.81
C THR A 593 30.66 11.78 10.36
N LYS A 594 30.56 10.85 9.42
CA LYS A 594 29.28 10.31 8.97
C LYS A 594 28.54 9.72 10.17
N ALA A 595 27.36 10.26 10.49
CA ALA A 595 26.65 9.81 11.67
C ALA A 595 25.92 8.51 11.41
N VAL A 596 25.36 8.33 10.21
CA VAL A 596 24.45 7.26 9.79
C VAL A 596 23.14 7.27 10.61
N ILE A 597 23.24 7.33 11.94
CA ILE A 597 22.14 7.41 12.89
C ILE A 597 22.30 8.68 13.74
N GLN A 598 21.25 9.50 13.77
CA GLN A 598 21.15 10.67 14.63
C GLN A 598 20.22 10.35 15.81
N PRO A 599 20.66 10.61 17.07
CA PRO A 599 19.78 10.45 18.22
C PRO A 599 18.72 11.55 18.24
N TRP A 600 17.56 11.24 18.81
CA TRP A 600 16.63 12.30 19.21
C TRP A 600 17.24 13.10 20.36
N ASN A 601 17.56 14.38 20.14
CA ASN A 601 18.09 15.22 21.19
C ASN A 601 17.03 16.20 21.73
N ARG A 602 16.36 15.79 22.82
CA ARG A 602 15.46 16.67 23.59
C ARG A 602 16.17 17.91 24.15
N ALA A 603 17.50 17.90 24.28
CA ALA A 603 18.30 18.98 24.86
C ALA A 603 18.75 20.06 23.86
N TRP A 604 18.54 19.89 22.54
CA TRP A 604 18.85 20.93 21.53
C TRP A 604 17.67 21.87 21.24
N TYR A 605 16.48 21.53 21.72
CA TYR A 605 15.24 22.31 21.55
C TYR A 605 14.81 23.25 22.70
N PRO A 606 15.60 23.60 23.75
CA PRO A 606 15.19 24.68 24.66
C PRO A 606 15.30 26.10 24.09
N SER A 607 15.88 26.31 22.90
CA SER A 607 16.26 27.67 22.44
C SER A 607 15.67 28.16 21.12
N TYR A 608 14.86 27.35 20.41
CA TYR A 608 14.08 27.83 19.27
C TYR A 608 12.60 27.82 19.61
N GLY A 609 12.13 28.98 20.08
CA GLY A 609 10.77 29.23 20.57
C GLY A 609 9.68 29.03 19.51
N ILE A 610 9.32 27.77 19.27
CA ILE A 610 8.00 27.44 18.74
C ILE A 610 7.06 27.42 19.94
N ASN A 611 6.53 28.59 20.28
CA ASN A 611 5.38 28.71 21.19
C ASN A 611 4.23 27.90 20.59
N LYS A 612 3.91 26.75 21.21
CA LYS A 612 2.54 26.24 21.14
C LYS A 612 1.68 27.26 21.87
N GLN A 613 0.96 28.08 21.11
CA GLN A 613 -0.25 28.70 21.59
C GLN A 613 -1.19 27.60 22.06
N THR A 614 -1.29 27.42 23.37
CA THR A 614 -2.52 26.94 24.01
C THR A 614 -2.79 27.92 25.14
N GLY A 615 -3.77 28.78 24.91
CA GLY A 615 -4.24 29.71 25.93
C GLY A 615 -4.85 28.95 27.10
N SER A 616 -4.48 29.38 28.30
CA SER A 616 -5.42 29.59 29.38
C SER A 616 -4.82 30.66 30.29
N GLU A 617 -5.26 31.89 30.10
CA GLU A 617 -5.19 32.90 31.15
C GLU A 617 -5.99 32.39 32.36
N THR A 618 -5.33 32.21 33.49
CA THR A 618 -5.83 32.54 34.84
C THR A 618 -4.72 32.27 35.86
N GLY A 619 -4.32 33.28 36.65
CA GLY A 619 -3.70 33.05 37.96
C GLY A 619 -2.38 33.79 38.22
N SER A 620 -2.53 35.03 38.69
CA SER A 620 -1.64 35.89 39.51
C SER A 620 -0.38 35.29 40.18
N GLU A 621 0.67 36.13 40.14
CA GLU A 621 1.83 36.26 41.04
C GLU A 621 1.69 35.68 42.46
N GLN A 622 2.72 34.96 42.94
CA GLN A 622 3.63 35.42 44.02
C GLN A 622 4.56 34.30 44.55
N ASP A 623 5.80 34.74 44.83
CA ASP A 623 6.74 34.29 45.86
C ASP A 623 7.59 33.00 45.76
N GLN A 624 8.88 33.26 45.55
CA GLN A 624 10.03 32.99 46.44
C GLN A 624 10.28 31.60 47.05
N ASN A 625 11.55 31.18 46.88
CA ASN A 625 12.37 30.34 47.75
C ASN A 625 11.99 28.85 47.93
N LYS A 626 12.73 27.97 47.25
CA LYS A 626 13.66 26.99 47.88
C LYS A 626 14.50 26.25 46.85
#